data_AF-A0A2T4S4Q6-F1
#
_entry.id   AF-A0A2T4S4Q6-F1
#
_cell.length_a   1.000
_cell.length_b   1.000
_cell.length_c   1.000
_cell.angle_alpha   90.00
_cell.angle_beta   90.00
_cell.angle_gamma   90.00
#
_symmetry.space_group_name_H-M   'P 1'
#
loop_
_entity.id
_entity.type
_entity.pdbx_description
1 polymer ?
#
loop_
_entity_poly.entity_id
_entity_poly.type
_entity_poly.pdbx_seq_one_letter_code
_entity_poly.pdbx_strand_id
1 'polypeptide(L)'
;MNVPHKCLVAALCGSLLCSFTVDNSKAEVNHQTLSQQTVKEIPFKVYKENSQDVSVMNDYMAHPATVKTKNNKVYLQFKLLHPEWWKAFELYEGDKQCDVCTVSETKEARIVEVEVTSETQTFTSKVHIIV
;
A
#
# COMPACT_ATOMS: atom_id res chain seq x y z
N MET A 1 21.87 -13.83 17.40
CA MET A 1 21.75 -12.60 16.59
C MET A 1 21.02 -12.98 15.31
N ASN A 2 19.99 -12.21 14.99
CA ASN A 2 18.78 -12.58 14.24
C ASN A 2 19.02 -12.89 12.75
N VAL A 3 18.39 -13.95 12.26
CA VAL A 3 18.45 -14.47 10.88
C VAL A 3 17.50 -13.72 9.93
N PRO A 4 17.83 -13.58 8.62
CA PRO A 4 16.93 -13.03 7.62
C PRO A 4 15.85 -14.04 7.22
N HIS A 5 14.58 -13.66 7.34
CA HIS A 5 13.44 -14.48 6.94
C HIS A 5 13.32 -14.57 5.42
N LYS A 6 13.83 -15.68 4.88
CA LYS A 6 13.57 -16.16 3.53
C LYS A 6 12.12 -16.68 3.44
N CYS A 7 11.41 -16.28 2.39
CA CYS A 7 10.11 -16.85 2.02
C CYS A 7 10.20 -18.39 1.97
N LEU A 8 9.44 -19.05 2.83
CA LEU A 8 9.38 -20.50 2.94
C LEU A 8 8.53 -21.06 1.79
N VAL A 9 9.17 -21.72 0.83
CA VAL A 9 8.52 -22.61 -0.15
C VAL A 9 8.27 -23.94 0.55
N ALA A 10 7.01 -24.25 0.83
CA ALA A 10 6.60 -25.56 1.32
C ALA A 10 6.39 -26.49 0.11
N ALA A 11 7.40 -27.32 -0.17
CA ALA A 11 7.28 -28.51 -1.00
C ALA A 11 7.21 -29.73 -0.07
N LEU A 12 6.05 -30.38 -0.01
CA LEU A 12 5.92 -31.73 0.53
C LEU A 12 5.29 -32.61 -0.55
N CYS A 13 6.16 -33.25 -1.32
CA CYS A 13 5.84 -34.36 -2.18
C CYS A 13 5.63 -35.60 -1.29
N GLY A 14 4.37 -36.00 -1.15
CA GLY A 14 3.96 -37.25 -0.51
C GLY A 14 3.03 -37.98 -1.46
N SER A 15 3.55 -38.98 -2.15
CA SER A 15 2.86 -39.85 -3.09
C SER A 15 1.69 -40.60 -2.42
N LEU A 16 0.47 -40.40 -2.92
CA LEU A 16 -0.59 -41.40 -2.82
C LEU A 16 -1.43 -41.37 -4.11
N LEU A 17 -1.36 -42.48 -4.85
CA LEU A 17 -2.11 -42.76 -6.06
C LEU A 17 -3.61 -42.68 -5.78
N CYS A 18 -4.32 -41.80 -6.49
CA CYS A 18 -5.76 -41.91 -6.75
C CYS A 18 -6.02 -41.34 -8.14
N SER A 19 -6.31 -42.23 -9.09
CA SER A 19 -6.78 -41.89 -10.43
C SER A 19 -8.26 -41.52 -10.38
N PHE A 20 -8.64 -40.39 -10.96
CA PHE A 20 -10.01 -40.16 -11.43
C PHE A 20 -9.98 -39.24 -12.65
N THR A 21 -10.57 -39.72 -13.74
CA THR A 21 -10.84 -38.94 -14.95
C THR A 21 -12.15 -38.19 -14.77
N VAL A 22 -12.12 -36.86 -14.90
CA VAL A 22 -13.33 -36.03 -15.05
C VAL A 22 -13.28 -35.44 -16.45
N ASP A 23 -14.02 -36.07 -17.36
CA ASP A 23 -14.42 -35.49 -18.63
C ASP A 23 -15.75 -34.76 -18.39
N ASN A 24 -15.79 -33.45 -18.64
CA ASN A 24 -16.86 -32.73 -19.33
C ASN A 24 -16.80 -31.21 -19.02
N SER A 25 -16.36 -30.46 -20.03
CA SER A 25 -16.90 -29.17 -20.48
C SER A 25 -17.40 -28.15 -19.45
N LYS A 26 -16.59 -27.11 -19.25
CA LYS A 26 -16.97 -25.70 -19.01
C LYS A 26 -17.91 -25.43 -17.82
N ALA A 27 -17.32 -25.37 -16.64
CA ALA A 27 -17.67 -24.40 -15.61
C ALA A 27 -16.46 -24.20 -14.68
N GLU A 28 -15.69 -23.13 -14.88
CA GLU A 28 -14.62 -22.72 -13.99
C GLU A 28 -15.23 -22.24 -12.67
N VAL A 29 -15.28 -23.14 -11.68
CA VAL A 29 -15.65 -22.79 -10.30
C VAL A 29 -14.39 -22.50 -9.50
N ASN A 30 -14.32 -21.23 -9.12
CA ASN A 30 -13.44 -20.58 -8.16
C ASN A 30 -13.06 -21.45 -6.94
N HIS A 31 -11.76 -21.65 -6.73
CA HIS A 31 -11.16 -21.92 -5.42
C HIS A 31 -9.81 -21.19 -5.32
N GLN A 32 -9.82 -19.96 -4.80
CA GLN A 32 -8.63 -19.36 -4.16
C GLN A 32 -8.92 -19.09 -2.69
N THR A 33 -8.27 -19.87 -1.82
CA THR A 33 -8.28 -19.72 -0.38
C THR A 33 -7.75 -18.34 0.03
N LEU A 34 -8.63 -17.53 0.64
CA LEU A 34 -8.43 -16.35 1.50
C LEU A 34 -7.01 -15.75 1.55
N SER A 35 -6.78 -14.73 0.73
CA SER A 35 -6.06 -13.54 1.19
C SER A 35 -7.02 -12.37 0.98
N GLN A 36 -7.65 -11.91 2.07
CA GLN A 36 -8.60 -10.79 2.01
C GLN A 36 -7.84 -9.48 1.76
N GLN A 37 -7.19 -9.35 0.60
CA GLN A 37 -6.59 -8.10 0.17
C GLN A 37 -7.65 -7.29 -0.56
N THR A 38 -8.24 -6.33 0.15
CA THR A 38 -9.20 -5.40 -0.46
C THR A 38 -8.45 -4.16 -0.91
N VAL A 39 -8.58 -3.79 -2.18
CA VAL A 39 -8.02 -2.56 -2.74
C VAL A 39 -9.15 -1.58 -3.04
N LYS A 40 -9.03 -0.35 -2.57
CA LYS A 40 -10.00 0.73 -2.81
C LYS A 40 -9.26 2.01 -3.18
N GLU A 41 -9.90 2.87 -3.95
CA GLU A 41 -9.39 4.22 -4.23
C GLU A 41 -10.14 5.23 -3.38
N ILE A 42 -9.42 6.21 -2.81
CA ILE A 42 -10.00 7.28 -2.01
C ILE A 42 -9.59 8.65 -2.57
N PRO A 43 -10.56 9.55 -2.81
CA PRO A 43 -10.21 10.94 -3.08
C PRO A 43 -9.63 11.55 -1.80
N PHE A 44 -8.59 12.37 -1.95
CA PHE A 44 -8.02 13.15 -0.86
C PHE A 44 -7.69 14.55 -1.37
N LYS A 45 -7.42 15.45 -0.42
CA LYS A 45 -6.88 16.79 -0.67
C LYS A 45 -5.87 17.11 0.40
N VAL A 46 -4.79 17.79 0.02
CA VAL A 46 -3.79 18.30 0.97
C VAL A 46 -4.06 19.78 1.21
N TYR A 47 -4.27 20.17 2.46
CA TYR A 47 -4.53 21.55 2.87
C TYR A 47 -3.28 22.18 3.49
N LYS A 48 -3.24 23.52 3.50
CA LYS A 48 -2.22 24.26 4.24
C LYS A 48 -2.43 24.08 5.74
N GLU A 49 -1.34 24.21 6.50
CA GLU A 49 -1.43 24.20 7.96
C GLU A 49 -2.39 25.28 8.45
N ASN A 50 -3.32 24.91 9.33
CA ASN A 50 -4.33 25.80 9.94
C ASN A 50 -5.25 26.56 8.94
N SER A 51 -5.39 26.08 7.70
CA SER A 51 -6.30 26.67 6.70
C SER A 51 -7.03 25.59 5.89
N GLN A 52 -8.17 25.97 5.29
CA GLN A 52 -8.90 25.14 4.32
C GLN A 52 -8.45 25.38 2.88
N ASP A 53 -7.44 26.22 2.67
CA ASP A 53 -6.82 26.42 1.37
C ASP A 53 -6.04 25.17 0.96
N VAL A 54 -6.20 24.76 -0.29
CA VAL A 54 -5.43 23.65 -0.86
C VAL A 54 -3.95 24.03 -0.89
N SER A 55 -3.10 23.11 -0.42
CA SER A 55 -1.66 23.26 -0.46
C SER A 55 -1.14 23.01 -1.87
N VAL A 56 -0.09 23.73 -2.27
CA VAL A 56 0.64 23.44 -3.52
C VAL A 56 1.18 22.00 -3.51
N MET A 57 1.42 21.43 -2.33
CA MET A 57 1.80 20.01 -2.17
C MET A 57 0.79 19.05 -2.82
N ASN A 58 -0.49 19.42 -2.86
CA ASN A 58 -1.53 18.62 -3.48
C ASN A 58 -1.17 18.29 -4.94
N ASP A 59 -0.63 19.25 -5.70
CA ASP A 59 -0.36 19.07 -7.13
C ASP A 59 0.85 18.17 -7.41
N TYR A 60 1.70 17.95 -6.40
CA TYR A 60 2.83 17.02 -6.49
C TYR A 60 2.47 15.58 -6.11
N MET A 61 1.20 15.30 -5.84
CA MET A 61 0.68 13.97 -5.54
C MET A 61 -0.37 13.56 -6.57
N ALA A 62 -0.31 12.31 -7.02
CA ALA A 62 -1.37 11.79 -7.88
C ALA A 62 -2.63 11.49 -7.05
N HIS A 63 -3.79 11.67 -7.69
CA HIS A 63 -5.10 11.41 -7.11
C HIS A 63 -5.88 10.42 -8.01
N PRO A 64 -6.71 9.53 -7.44
CA PRO A 64 -6.92 9.27 -6.02
C PRO A 64 -5.75 8.53 -5.35
N ALA A 65 -5.79 8.39 -4.01
CA ALA A 65 -4.89 7.50 -3.28
C ALA A 65 -5.46 6.08 -3.23
N THR A 66 -4.61 5.09 -2.97
CA THR A 66 -5.02 3.68 -2.92
C THR A 66 -4.97 3.15 -1.48
N VAL A 67 -6.07 2.62 -0.98
CA VAL A 67 -6.14 1.90 0.31
C VAL A 67 -6.04 0.41 0.03
N LYS A 68 -5.13 -0.27 0.74
CA LYS A 68 -5.03 -1.73 0.75
C LYS A 68 -5.27 -2.25 2.15
N THR A 69 -6.27 -3.11 2.32
CA THR A 69 -6.48 -3.82 3.58
C THR A 69 -5.93 -5.22 3.44
N LYS A 70 -4.99 -5.63 4.29
CA LYS A 70 -4.39 -6.98 4.29
C LYS A 70 -4.18 -7.44 5.72
N ASN A 71 -4.61 -8.66 6.05
CA ASN A 71 -4.43 -9.26 7.38
C ASN A 71 -4.88 -8.34 8.53
N ASN A 72 -6.05 -7.71 8.38
CA ASN A 72 -6.61 -6.77 9.36
C ASN A 72 -5.79 -5.47 9.57
N LYS A 73 -4.80 -5.20 8.71
CA LYS A 73 -4.04 -3.94 8.67
C LYS A 73 -4.43 -3.12 7.45
N VAL A 74 -4.36 -1.79 7.58
CA VAL A 74 -4.69 -0.85 6.51
C VAL A 74 -3.44 -0.12 6.06
N TYR A 75 -3.24 -0.08 4.75
CA TYR A 75 -2.11 0.53 4.09
C TYR A 75 -2.58 1.60 3.12
N LEU A 76 -2.11 2.83 3.29
CA LEU A 76 -2.34 3.93 2.35
C LEU A 76 -1.18 4.04 1.38
N GLN A 77 -1.46 3.97 0.09
CA GLN A 77 -0.50 4.21 -0.95
C GLN A 77 -0.71 5.59 -1.57
N PHE A 78 0.38 6.37 -1.58
CA PHE A 78 0.46 7.65 -2.25
C PHE A 78 1.48 7.57 -3.39
N LYS A 79 1.14 8.17 -4.53
CA LYS A 79 2.07 8.34 -5.64
C LYS A 79 2.56 9.78 -5.63
N LEU A 80 3.82 9.96 -5.28
CA LEU A 80 4.54 11.24 -5.26
C LEU A 80 5.16 11.48 -6.64
N LEU A 81 4.87 12.62 -7.27
CA LEU A 81 5.39 13.01 -8.58
C LEU A 81 6.74 13.73 -8.42
N HIS A 82 7.61 13.67 -9.43
CA HIS A 82 8.95 14.30 -9.38
C HIS A 82 9.79 13.81 -8.19
N PRO A 83 10.08 12.50 -8.09
CA PRO A 83 10.70 11.88 -6.91
C PRO A 83 12.05 12.50 -6.52
N GLU A 84 12.76 13.09 -7.48
CA GLU A 84 14.02 13.82 -7.25
C GLU A 84 13.87 15.03 -6.33
N TRP A 85 12.67 15.62 -6.25
CA TRP A 85 12.40 16.76 -5.37
C TRP A 85 12.14 16.35 -3.93
N TRP A 86 11.81 15.08 -3.65
CA TRP A 86 11.39 14.64 -2.32
C TRP A 86 12.58 14.10 -1.50
N LYS A 87 13.09 14.93 -0.60
CA LYS A 87 14.12 14.51 0.38
C LYS A 87 13.55 13.66 1.49
N ALA A 88 12.38 14.04 2.01
CA ALA A 88 11.68 13.30 3.06
C ALA A 88 10.18 13.49 2.92
N PHE A 89 9.44 12.41 3.21
CA PHE A 89 8.00 12.39 3.33
C PHE A 89 7.64 11.62 4.59
N GLU A 90 7.05 12.31 5.56
CA GLU A 90 6.61 11.75 6.83
C GLU A 90 5.10 11.96 6.96
N LEU A 91 4.42 10.96 7.50
CA LEU A 91 2.99 11.02 7.80
C LEU A 91 2.77 10.78 9.28
N TYR A 92 1.84 11.53 9.86
CA TYR A 92 1.45 11.46 11.26
C TYR A 92 -0.05 11.26 11.38
N GLU A 93 -0.45 10.32 12.24
CA GLU A 93 -1.81 10.08 12.67
C GLU A 93 -1.96 10.64 14.09
N GLY A 94 -2.52 11.85 14.20
CA GLY A 94 -2.42 12.64 15.43
C GLY A 94 -0.96 12.96 15.75
N ASP A 95 -0.49 12.60 16.94
CA ASP A 95 0.90 12.80 17.39
C ASP A 95 1.83 11.63 17.02
N LYS A 96 1.29 10.53 16.46
CA LYS A 96 2.05 9.32 16.16
C LYS A 96 2.56 9.34 14.73
N GLN A 97 3.88 9.21 14.55
CA GLN A 97 4.46 9.01 13.23
C GLN A 97 4.07 7.63 12.67
N CYS A 98 3.54 7.61 11.45
CA CYS A 98 3.23 6.40 10.71
C CYS A 98 4.49 5.81 10.07
N ASP A 99 4.51 4.49 9.90
CA ASP A 99 5.61 3.81 9.21
C ASP A 99 5.43 3.96 7.69
N VAL A 100 6.40 4.62 7.05
CA VAL A 100 6.38 4.93 5.61
C VAL A 100 7.43 4.07 4.91
N CYS A 101 6.98 3.22 3.99
CA CYS A 101 7.84 2.39 3.16
C CYS A 101 7.75 2.80 1.69
N THR A 102 8.87 2.90 0.99
CA THR A 102 8.86 3.04 -0.48
C THR A 102 8.70 1.67 -1.11
N VAL A 103 7.64 1.46 -1.88
CA VAL A 103 7.35 0.17 -2.53
C VAL A 103 7.77 0.16 -4.00
N SER A 104 7.91 1.33 -4.62
CA SER A 104 8.38 1.47 -5.99
C SER A 104 8.87 2.90 -6.24
N GLU A 105 9.87 3.06 -7.10
CA GLU A 105 10.38 4.35 -7.53
C GLU A 105 10.83 4.28 -8.99
N THR A 106 10.41 5.26 -9.78
CA THR A 106 10.81 5.47 -11.18
C THR A 106 11.35 6.89 -11.34
N LYS A 107 11.75 7.29 -12.55
CA LYS A 107 12.14 8.68 -12.83
C LYS A 107 10.97 9.67 -12.68
N GLU A 108 9.74 9.20 -12.83
CA GLU A 108 8.55 10.05 -12.88
C GLU A 108 7.82 10.08 -11.54
N ALA A 109 7.84 8.98 -10.77
CA ALA A 109 7.08 8.87 -9.54
C ALA A 109 7.70 7.92 -8.50
N ARG A 110 7.47 8.23 -7.22
CA ARG A 110 7.71 7.35 -6.07
C ARG A 110 6.37 6.91 -5.49
N ILE A 111 6.17 5.61 -5.33
CA ILE A 111 5.02 5.05 -4.63
C ILE A 111 5.45 4.72 -3.20
N VAL A 112 4.85 5.42 -2.26
CA VAL A 112 5.02 5.17 -0.83
C VAL A 112 3.79 4.45 -0.29
N GLU A 113 3.99 3.52 0.62
CA GLU A 113 2.96 2.81 1.36
C GLU A 113 3.12 3.12 2.84
N VAL A 114 2.01 3.42 3.50
CA VAL A 114 1.98 3.86 4.89
C VAL A 114 1.02 2.96 5.67
N GLU A 115 1.51 2.31 6.73
CA GLU A 115 0.65 1.55 7.64
C GLU A 115 -0.08 2.52 8.58
N VAL A 116 -1.42 2.46 8.60
CA VAL A 116 -2.29 3.33 9.42
C VAL A 116 -3.25 2.51 10.26
N THR A 117 -3.71 3.09 11.37
CA THR A 117 -4.60 2.36 12.31
C THR A 117 -6.08 2.42 11.91
N SER A 118 -6.44 3.20 10.88
CA SER A 118 -7.81 3.42 10.41
C SER A 118 -8.73 4.16 11.40
N GLU A 119 -8.24 4.54 12.58
CA GLU A 119 -9.03 5.24 13.59
C GLU A 119 -9.19 6.74 13.27
N THR A 120 -8.27 7.31 12.48
CA THR A 120 -8.27 8.75 12.15
C THR A 120 -8.51 8.98 10.66
N GLN A 121 -9.35 9.97 10.34
CA GLN A 121 -9.65 10.38 8.95
C GLN A 121 -8.73 11.51 8.45
N THR A 122 -7.97 12.13 9.35
CA THR A 122 -7.08 13.26 9.07
C THR A 122 -5.65 12.89 9.43
N PHE A 123 -4.73 13.20 8.52
CA PHE A 123 -3.31 12.97 8.72
C PHE A 123 -2.55 14.29 8.58
N THR A 124 -1.49 14.45 9.37
CA THR A 124 -0.56 15.55 9.23
C THR A 124 0.64 15.03 8.44
N SER A 125 1.04 15.75 7.39
CA SER A 125 2.24 15.41 6.62
C SER A 125 3.35 16.42 6.88
N LYS A 126 4.59 15.94 6.99
CA LYS A 126 5.79 16.78 6.97
C LYS A 126 6.61 16.39 5.76
N VAL A 127 6.95 17.38 4.95
CA VAL A 127 7.68 17.18 3.71
C VAL A 127 8.92 18.04 3.68
N HIS A 128 9.99 17.48 3.13
CA HIS A 128 11.21 18.21 2.84
C HIS A 128 11.45 18.09 1.34
N ILE A 129 11.34 19.22 0.65
CA ILE A 129 11.54 19.32 -0.80
C ILE A 129 12.91 19.94 -1.08
N ILE A 130 13.65 19.38 -2.04
CA ILE A 130 14.86 19.97 -2.62
C ILE A 130 14.53 20.39 -4.04
N VAL A 131 14.91 21.61 -4.41
CA VAL A 131 14.85 22.14 -5.78
C VAL A 131 16.23 22.56 -6.26
#